data_AF-A0A7W8QUQ6-F1
#
_entry.id   AF-A0A7W8QUQ6-F1
#
_cell.length_a   1.000
_cell.length_b   1.000
_cell.length_c   1.000
_cell.angle_alpha   90.00
_cell.angle_beta   90.00
_cell.angle_gamma   90.00
#
_symmetry.space_group_name_H-M   'P 1'
#
loop_
_entity.id
_entity.type
_entity.pdbx_description
1 polymer ?
#
loop_
_entity_poly.entity_id
_entity_poly.type
_entity_poly.pdbx_seq_one_letter_code
_entity_poly.pdbx_strand_id
1 'polypeptide(L)'
;MESESNVVAQGALPDTGDAGEEPAASATRSRLRLPGRNTLLCAAAAAGSGLAQLLALPPYGLWWLGPLSAALLGWALLEVRARRAAWLGLLSGAVLMVPLIRWQDVFGTDVWLIIAAAETVYFVPMAMGISLLYRFRWWPLWTAAVWVLQEAVRARFPLGGFPWGKLAFAQPDTPFGGYAAWGSSALATFAVALTGTLLLAAALRASSAPRDRRALGAAAGLLAGAVAVTAAGAAAPRIGAPAADHTATVAMIQGNVPGVGEMDILGERMQVLRNHTDAVHELAEAVRAGEADRPDLVILPENASDIDAYADPEAAELITGAARDIGVPLLFGITRYSEDGSQREIRSVVWDPETGPGEHYTKRYLVPFGEYIPYRDFFTRFVSRLEQIGSDGVPGTEPGALELNGTTVAAAICFDVAFDAPVRESVQAGGQIIVVPTNNANYNFTGQSDQQLAITRLRAVEHGRPAVVASTSGISAFVDERGEVLYRSPEAERDWQVAELSAKAGQTPATRLGALPEALLCAAALGALAAALVSARRARRAR
;
A
#
# COMPACT_ATOMS: atom_id res chain seq x y z
N MET A 1 42.33 -92.71 34.53
CA MET A 1 43.78 -92.73 34.82
C MET A 1 44.21 -91.30 34.57
N GLU A 2 44.56 -90.58 35.65
CA GLU A 2 44.73 -89.10 35.71
C GLU A 2 43.46 -88.29 35.29
N SER A 3 43.03 -87.20 35.95
CA SER A 3 43.66 -85.91 36.36
C SER A 3 43.92 -84.98 35.16
N GLU A 4 43.66 -83.67 35.17
CA GLU A 4 43.40 -82.64 36.22
C GLU A 4 42.59 -81.46 35.59
N SER A 5 42.14 -80.36 36.22
CA SER A 5 42.23 -79.80 37.59
C SER A 5 41.03 -78.85 37.89
N ASN A 6 41.01 -78.17 39.05
CA ASN A 6 39.93 -77.29 39.56
C ASN A 6 40.55 -76.26 40.56
N VAL A 7 40.04 -75.07 40.92
CA VAL A 7 38.74 -74.41 40.65
C VAL A 7 38.96 -73.08 39.85
N VAL A 8 38.48 -71.84 40.10
CA VAL A 8 37.81 -71.09 41.19
C VAL A 8 36.83 -70.06 40.56
N ALA A 9 35.85 -69.53 41.32
CA ALA A 9 34.76 -68.66 40.83
C ALA A 9 34.77 -67.20 41.35
N GLN A 10 34.06 -66.31 40.64
CA GLN A 10 33.35 -65.10 41.13
C GLN A 10 32.58 -64.47 39.94
N GLY A 11 31.31 -64.05 40.02
CA GLY A 11 30.31 -64.16 41.09
C GLY A 11 28.95 -63.50 40.69
N ALA A 12 27.97 -63.55 41.61
CA ALA A 12 26.61 -62.96 41.54
C ALA A 12 25.58 -63.59 40.57
N LEU A 13 24.29 -63.49 40.96
CA LEU A 13 23.11 -63.99 40.23
C LEU A 13 22.16 -62.79 39.90
N PRO A 14 20.81 -62.89 39.76
CA PRO A 14 20.12 -62.17 38.68
C PRO A 14 19.19 -61.04 39.19
N ASP A 15 18.53 -60.32 38.27
CA ASP A 15 17.10 -60.04 38.48
C ASP A 15 16.35 -59.80 37.15
N THR A 16 15.02 -59.94 37.24
CA THR A 16 14.02 -59.52 36.25
C THR A 16 13.58 -58.07 36.49
N GLY A 17 13.21 -57.34 35.44
CA GLY A 17 12.68 -55.97 35.55
C GLY A 17 11.68 -55.66 34.44
N ASP A 18 10.40 -55.55 34.80
CA ASP A 18 9.30 -55.16 33.90
C ASP A 18 9.34 -53.64 33.61
N ALA A 19 9.04 -53.26 32.36
CA ALA A 19 8.97 -51.88 31.91
C ALA A 19 8.17 -51.69 30.59
N GLY A 20 6.84 -51.89 30.67
CA GLY A 20 5.80 -51.11 29.96
C GLY A 20 5.92 -50.79 28.46
N GLU A 21 4.90 -51.19 27.69
CA GLU A 21 4.69 -50.71 26.31
C GLU A 21 4.40 -49.19 26.28
N GLU A 22 5.34 -48.37 25.78
CA GLU A 22 5.02 -46.99 25.39
C GLU A 22 4.13 -46.98 24.13
N PRO A 23 2.97 -46.30 24.14
CA PRO A 23 2.11 -46.19 22.97
C PRO A 23 2.74 -45.27 21.92
N ALA A 24 3.46 -45.85 20.96
CA ALA A 24 4.14 -45.15 19.89
C ALA A 24 3.21 -44.14 19.18
N ALA A 25 3.44 -42.84 19.44
CA ALA A 25 2.57 -41.75 19.03
C ALA A 25 2.62 -41.49 17.51
N SER A 26 1.97 -42.37 16.75
CA SER A 26 1.78 -42.26 15.30
C SER A 26 0.91 -41.05 14.97
N ALA A 27 1.56 -39.89 14.85
CA ALA A 27 0.92 -38.64 14.48
C ALA A 27 0.44 -38.71 13.03
N THR A 28 -0.80 -39.22 12.84
CA THR A 28 -1.42 -39.51 11.55
C THR A 28 -1.42 -38.27 10.64
N ARG A 29 -0.41 -38.17 9.78
CA ARG A 29 -0.29 -37.12 8.78
C ARG A 29 -1.35 -37.31 7.70
N SER A 30 -2.54 -36.77 7.94
CA SER A 30 -3.65 -36.72 6.99
C SER A 30 -3.23 -35.95 5.73
N ARG A 31 -2.68 -36.65 4.74
CA ARG A 31 -2.43 -36.08 3.41
C ARG A 31 -3.79 -35.78 2.80
N LEU A 32 -4.08 -34.50 2.57
CA LEU A 32 -5.33 -34.05 1.96
C LEU A 32 -5.30 -34.41 0.47
N ARG A 33 -5.65 -35.67 0.15
CA ARG A 33 -5.77 -36.17 -1.23
C ARG A 33 -6.93 -35.47 -1.93
N LEU A 34 -6.63 -34.37 -2.61
CA LEU A 34 -7.59 -33.65 -3.46
C LEU A 34 -7.64 -34.33 -4.85
N PRO A 35 -8.76 -34.97 -5.23
CA PRO A 35 -8.92 -35.49 -6.58
C PRO A 35 -8.94 -34.34 -7.62
N GLY A 36 -8.56 -34.64 -8.87
CA GLY A 36 -8.72 -33.74 -10.01
C GLY A 36 -7.66 -32.64 -10.23
N ARG A 37 -6.82 -32.28 -9.25
CA ARG A 37 -5.82 -31.19 -9.39
C ARG A 37 -4.71 -31.51 -10.42
N ASN A 38 -4.88 -31.03 -11.65
CA ASN A 38 -3.98 -31.29 -12.79
C ASN A 38 -3.03 -30.12 -13.13
N THR A 39 -2.31 -30.27 -14.25
CA THR A 39 -1.66 -29.20 -15.05
C THR A 39 -2.33 -27.82 -14.95
N LEU A 40 -3.41 -27.72 -15.73
CA LEU A 40 -4.17 -26.54 -16.09
C LEU A 40 -4.90 -25.90 -14.91
N LEU A 41 -5.53 -26.70 -14.03
CA LEU A 41 -6.36 -26.17 -12.96
C LEU A 41 -5.56 -25.37 -11.92
N CYS A 42 -4.33 -25.79 -11.56
CA CYS A 42 -3.48 -24.95 -10.70
C CYS A 42 -3.06 -23.65 -11.40
N ALA A 43 -2.86 -23.66 -12.72
CA ALA A 43 -2.52 -22.45 -13.48
C ALA A 43 -3.71 -21.49 -13.58
N ALA A 44 -4.92 -22.02 -13.85
CA ALA A 44 -6.17 -21.26 -13.85
C ALA A 44 -6.47 -20.65 -12.47
N ALA A 45 -6.23 -21.36 -11.37
CA ALA A 45 -6.37 -20.82 -10.03
C ALA A 45 -5.30 -19.75 -9.69
N ALA A 46 -4.06 -19.91 -10.17
CA ALA A 46 -3.03 -18.88 -10.00
C ALA A 46 -3.34 -17.61 -10.80
N ALA A 47 -3.73 -17.73 -12.07
CA ALA A 47 -4.22 -16.61 -12.87
C ALA A 47 -5.47 -15.96 -12.24
N GLY A 48 -6.40 -16.79 -11.75
CA GLY A 48 -7.60 -16.35 -11.04
C GLY A 48 -7.31 -15.59 -9.74
N SER A 49 -6.19 -15.84 -9.07
CA SER A 49 -5.74 -15.03 -7.93
C SER A 49 -5.29 -13.65 -8.36
N GLY A 50 -4.40 -13.55 -9.35
CA GLY A 50 -3.98 -12.25 -9.90
C GLY A 50 -5.17 -11.42 -10.37
N LEU A 51 -6.10 -12.05 -11.09
CA LEU A 51 -7.33 -11.41 -11.58
C LEU A 51 -8.28 -11.02 -10.42
N ALA A 52 -8.44 -11.86 -9.40
CA ALA A 52 -9.26 -11.53 -8.24
C ALA A 52 -8.70 -10.33 -7.44
N GLN A 53 -7.37 -10.21 -7.33
CA GLN A 53 -6.75 -9.04 -6.71
C GLN A 53 -6.85 -7.78 -7.58
N LEU A 54 -6.66 -7.91 -8.89
CA LEU A 54 -6.84 -6.82 -9.85
C LEU A 54 -8.27 -6.24 -9.77
N LEU A 55 -9.28 -7.12 -9.77
CA LEU A 55 -10.69 -6.74 -9.70
C LEU A 55 -11.14 -6.28 -8.30
N ALA A 56 -10.38 -6.59 -7.25
CA ALA A 56 -10.61 -6.02 -5.91
C ALA A 56 -10.13 -4.56 -5.82
N LEU A 57 -9.06 -4.22 -6.54
CA LEU A 57 -8.47 -2.88 -6.58
C LEU A 57 -9.27 -1.92 -7.49
N PRO A 58 -9.05 -0.59 -7.36
CA PRO A 58 -9.61 0.38 -8.30
C PRO A 58 -9.08 0.19 -9.73
N PRO A 59 -9.88 0.53 -10.76
CA PRO A 59 -11.21 1.15 -10.69
C PRO A 59 -12.37 0.17 -10.41
N TYR A 60 -12.11 -1.13 -10.23
CA TYR A 60 -13.15 -2.17 -10.14
C TYR A 60 -13.80 -2.32 -8.76
N GLY A 61 -13.04 -2.17 -7.68
CA GLY A 61 -13.56 -2.06 -6.30
C GLY A 61 -14.27 -3.29 -5.72
N LEU A 62 -14.16 -4.48 -6.32
CA LEU A 62 -14.83 -5.71 -5.85
C LEU A 62 -14.08 -6.33 -4.66
N TRP A 63 -13.98 -5.60 -3.54
CA TRP A 63 -13.13 -5.89 -2.36
C TRP A 63 -13.17 -7.34 -1.84
N TRP A 64 -14.33 -7.99 -1.97
CA TRP A 64 -14.58 -9.38 -1.55
C TRP A 64 -13.83 -10.43 -2.40
N LEU A 65 -13.27 -10.02 -3.54
CA LEU A 65 -12.31 -10.81 -4.32
C LEU A 65 -10.90 -10.83 -3.69
N GLY A 66 -10.57 -9.88 -2.80
CA GLY A 66 -9.29 -9.87 -2.07
C GLY A 66 -9.03 -11.17 -1.27
N PRO A 67 -9.97 -11.60 -0.39
CA PRO A 67 -9.87 -12.90 0.27
C PRO A 67 -9.89 -14.07 -0.72
N LEU A 68 -10.63 -13.96 -1.83
CA LEU A 68 -10.66 -15.00 -2.86
C LEU A 68 -9.30 -15.16 -3.55
N SER A 69 -8.54 -14.09 -3.78
CA SER A 69 -7.18 -14.15 -4.32
C SER A 69 -6.28 -15.02 -3.46
N ALA A 70 -6.21 -14.75 -2.15
CA ALA A 70 -5.42 -15.53 -1.21
C ALA A 70 -5.86 -17.00 -1.12
N ALA A 71 -7.17 -17.27 -1.23
CA ALA A 71 -7.71 -18.63 -1.32
C ALA A 71 -7.30 -19.35 -2.62
N LEU A 72 -7.35 -18.67 -3.77
CA LEU A 72 -7.04 -19.24 -5.09
C LEU A 72 -5.55 -19.53 -5.27
N LEU A 73 -4.65 -18.58 -4.93
CA LEU A 73 -3.20 -18.81 -4.95
C LEU A 73 -2.83 -19.90 -3.95
N GLY A 74 -3.43 -19.87 -2.75
CA GLY A 74 -3.27 -20.92 -1.76
C GLY A 74 -3.61 -22.31 -2.32
N TRP A 75 -4.78 -22.44 -2.93
CA TRP A 75 -5.24 -23.69 -3.54
C TRP A 75 -4.36 -24.13 -4.71
N ALA A 76 -3.87 -23.21 -5.53
CA ALA A 76 -2.92 -23.50 -6.61
C ALA A 76 -1.62 -24.14 -6.07
N LEU A 77 -1.14 -23.70 -4.90
CA LEU A 77 0.15 -24.07 -4.33
C LEU A 77 0.15 -25.28 -3.37
N LEU A 78 -1.03 -25.78 -2.97
CA LEU A 78 -1.18 -26.98 -2.12
C LEU A 78 -0.36 -28.18 -2.64
N GLU A 79 0.53 -28.69 -1.78
CA GLU A 79 1.48 -29.81 -2.01
C GLU A 79 2.45 -29.64 -3.21
N VAL A 80 2.52 -28.46 -3.84
CA VAL A 80 3.36 -28.21 -5.02
C VAL A 80 4.86 -28.19 -4.66
N ARG A 81 5.72 -28.55 -5.63
CA ARG A 81 7.20 -28.42 -5.53
C ARG A 81 7.63 -26.98 -5.83
N ALA A 82 8.61 -26.45 -5.08
CA ALA A 82 9.08 -25.06 -5.20
C ALA A 82 9.29 -24.54 -6.64
N ARG A 83 9.90 -25.30 -7.55
CA ARG A 83 10.06 -24.88 -8.97
C ARG A 83 8.73 -24.66 -9.71
N ARG A 84 7.67 -25.42 -9.42
CA ARG A 84 6.32 -25.18 -9.98
C ARG A 84 5.59 -24.08 -9.21
N ALA A 85 5.83 -23.97 -7.91
CA ALA A 85 5.31 -22.86 -7.10
C ALA A 85 5.81 -21.50 -7.61
N ALA A 86 7.10 -21.40 -7.98
CA ALA A 86 7.69 -20.24 -8.62
C ALA A 86 6.92 -19.81 -9.89
N TRP A 87 6.69 -20.73 -10.84
CA TRP A 87 5.92 -20.43 -12.06
C TRP A 87 4.46 -20.05 -11.81
N LEU A 88 3.81 -20.64 -10.80
CA LEU A 88 2.45 -20.27 -10.41
C LEU A 88 2.41 -18.88 -9.74
N GLY A 89 3.41 -18.55 -8.93
CA GLY A 89 3.61 -17.20 -8.39
C GLY A 89 3.82 -16.18 -9.51
N LEU A 90 4.73 -16.46 -10.45
CA LEU A 90 5.01 -15.60 -11.60
C LEU A 90 3.75 -15.36 -12.45
N LEU A 91 2.93 -16.39 -12.69
CA LEU A 91 1.65 -16.26 -13.40
C LEU A 91 0.64 -15.39 -12.63
N SER A 92 0.52 -15.61 -11.31
CA SER A 92 -0.35 -14.80 -10.44
C SER A 92 0.08 -13.34 -10.38
N GLY A 93 1.39 -13.08 -10.28
CA GLY A 93 1.97 -11.75 -10.29
C GLY A 93 1.78 -11.05 -11.64
N ALA A 94 2.01 -11.74 -12.76
CA ALA A 94 1.85 -11.17 -14.10
C ALA A 94 0.39 -10.76 -14.40
N VAL A 95 -0.58 -11.61 -14.05
CA VAL A 95 -2.01 -11.34 -14.27
C VAL A 95 -2.53 -10.19 -13.38
N LEU A 96 -1.85 -9.89 -12.27
CA LEU A 96 -2.10 -8.69 -11.48
C LEU A 96 -1.34 -7.47 -12.03
N MET A 97 -0.01 -7.51 -11.97
CA MET A 97 0.84 -6.31 -12.09
C MET A 97 0.84 -5.73 -13.49
N VAL A 98 0.87 -6.56 -14.54
CA VAL A 98 0.86 -6.08 -15.93
C VAL A 98 -0.35 -5.18 -16.20
N PRO A 99 -1.61 -5.61 -16.01
CA PRO A 99 -2.75 -4.71 -16.17
C PRO A 99 -2.86 -3.63 -15.09
N LEU A 100 -2.50 -3.90 -13.83
CA LEU A 100 -2.66 -2.93 -12.73
C LEU A 100 -1.87 -1.64 -12.97
N ILE A 101 -0.62 -1.74 -13.45
CA ILE A 101 0.28 -0.59 -13.62
C ILE A 101 0.42 -0.16 -15.09
N ARG A 102 -0.54 -0.52 -15.94
CA ARG A 102 -0.58 -0.12 -17.35
C ARG A 102 -0.57 1.39 -17.56
N TRP A 103 -0.94 2.18 -16.56
CA TRP A 103 -0.76 3.64 -16.56
C TRP A 103 0.70 4.09 -16.74
N GLN A 104 1.70 3.21 -16.59
CA GLN A 104 3.11 3.48 -16.88
C GLN A 104 3.46 3.41 -18.38
N ASP A 105 2.54 2.97 -19.24
CA ASP A 105 2.70 2.90 -20.72
C ASP A 105 2.97 4.30 -21.33
N VAL A 106 2.67 5.37 -20.58
CA VAL A 106 2.96 6.78 -20.89
C VAL A 106 4.47 7.08 -21.02
N PHE A 107 5.33 6.32 -20.33
CA PHE A 107 6.79 6.39 -20.50
C PHE A 107 7.30 5.49 -21.64
N GLY A 108 6.40 4.74 -22.27
CA GLY A 108 6.67 3.71 -23.26
C GLY A 108 6.36 2.30 -22.73
N THR A 109 5.78 1.47 -23.60
CA THR A 109 5.39 0.08 -23.32
C THR A 109 6.54 -0.79 -22.81
N ASP A 110 7.78 -0.48 -23.18
CA ASP A 110 8.97 -1.18 -22.70
C ASP A 110 9.27 -0.87 -21.22
N VAL A 111 9.12 0.39 -20.78
CA VAL A 111 9.25 0.80 -19.37
C VAL A 111 8.20 0.10 -18.53
N TRP A 112 6.92 0.18 -18.95
CA TRP A 112 5.80 -0.49 -18.29
C TRP A 112 6.04 -2.00 -18.15
N LEU A 113 6.43 -2.70 -19.22
CA LEU A 113 6.67 -4.13 -19.18
C LEU A 113 7.90 -4.51 -18.34
N ILE A 114 8.95 -3.68 -18.29
CA ILE A 114 10.11 -3.90 -17.42
C ILE A 114 9.73 -3.77 -15.94
N ILE A 115 8.99 -2.72 -15.56
CA ILE A 115 8.56 -2.52 -14.16
C ILE A 115 7.55 -3.59 -13.76
N ALA A 116 6.56 -3.90 -14.61
CA ALA A 116 5.58 -4.94 -14.34
C ALA A 116 6.22 -6.35 -14.23
N ALA A 117 7.28 -6.62 -15.00
CA ALA A 117 8.07 -7.83 -14.85
C ALA A 117 8.84 -7.86 -13.53
N ALA A 118 9.47 -6.76 -13.12
CA ALA A 118 10.15 -6.66 -11.83
C ALA A 118 9.17 -6.89 -10.66
N GLU A 119 8.04 -6.19 -10.65
CA GLU A 119 6.97 -6.33 -9.64
C GLU A 119 6.36 -7.74 -9.60
N THR A 120 6.32 -8.42 -10.75
CA THR A 120 5.91 -9.83 -10.84
C THR A 120 6.89 -10.79 -10.16
N VAL A 121 8.20 -10.48 -10.10
CA VAL A 121 9.20 -11.38 -9.51
C VAL A 121 8.97 -11.61 -8.01
N TYR A 122 8.43 -10.65 -7.26
CA TYR A 122 8.18 -10.81 -5.80
C TYR A 122 7.17 -11.92 -5.47
N PHE A 123 6.30 -12.28 -6.41
CA PHE A 123 5.36 -13.39 -6.26
C PHE A 123 6.06 -14.77 -6.30
N VAL A 124 7.27 -14.86 -6.85
CA VAL A 124 8.07 -16.10 -6.91
C VAL A 124 8.51 -16.59 -5.52
N PRO A 125 9.25 -15.82 -4.69
CA PRO A 125 9.63 -16.25 -3.35
C PRO A 125 8.41 -16.41 -2.43
N MET A 126 7.37 -15.58 -2.59
CA MET A 126 6.11 -15.72 -1.86
C MET A 126 5.45 -17.07 -2.14
N ALA A 127 5.20 -17.40 -3.41
CA ALA A 127 4.57 -18.67 -3.78
C ALA A 127 5.43 -19.89 -3.39
N MET A 128 6.77 -19.78 -3.51
CA MET A 128 7.69 -20.81 -3.02
C MET A 128 7.55 -21.01 -1.50
N GLY A 129 7.51 -19.93 -0.71
CA GLY A 129 7.32 -19.97 0.74
C GLY A 129 5.98 -20.58 1.15
N ILE A 130 4.89 -20.12 0.53
CA ILE A 130 3.54 -20.65 0.76
C ILE A 130 3.48 -22.17 0.45
N SER A 131 4.05 -22.61 -0.68
CA SER A 131 4.12 -24.05 -1.05
C SER A 131 4.90 -24.91 -0.04
N LEU A 132 5.79 -24.30 0.75
CA LEU A 132 6.55 -24.96 1.81
C LEU A 132 5.75 -25.02 3.12
N LEU A 133 5.11 -23.90 3.50
CA LEU A 133 4.36 -23.71 4.76
C LEU A 133 3.10 -24.57 4.91
N TYR A 134 2.49 -25.03 3.81
CA TYR A 134 1.33 -25.93 3.82
C TYR A 134 1.48 -27.21 4.66
N ARG A 135 2.70 -27.58 5.06
CA ARG A 135 3.01 -28.75 5.89
C ARG A 135 2.86 -28.48 7.39
N PHE A 136 2.54 -27.25 7.80
CA PHE A 136 2.45 -26.80 9.20
C PHE A 136 1.01 -26.66 9.69
N ARG A 137 0.81 -26.78 11.01
CA ARG A 137 -0.52 -26.82 11.64
C ARG A 137 -1.30 -25.52 11.45
N TRP A 138 -0.63 -24.37 11.47
CA TRP A 138 -1.22 -23.03 11.31
C TRP A 138 -0.85 -22.40 9.96
N TRP A 139 -0.80 -23.19 8.88
CA TRP A 139 -0.45 -22.67 7.55
C TRP A 139 -1.29 -21.45 7.08
N PRO A 140 -2.58 -21.24 7.45
CA PRO A 140 -3.31 -20.02 7.05
C PRO A 140 -2.64 -18.75 7.60
N LEU A 141 -2.36 -18.76 8.92
CA LEU A 141 -1.67 -17.70 9.64
C LEU A 141 -0.31 -17.36 9.01
N TRP A 142 0.49 -18.40 8.71
CA TRP A 142 1.82 -18.23 8.10
C TRP A 142 1.74 -17.79 6.63
N THR A 143 0.67 -18.14 5.91
CA THR A 143 0.44 -17.71 4.53
C THR A 143 0.08 -16.24 4.47
N ALA A 144 -0.80 -15.78 5.37
CA ALA A 144 -1.14 -14.37 5.51
C ALA A 144 0.08 -13.52 5.94
N ALA A 145 0.89 -14.02 6.88
CA ALA A 145 2.12 -13.35 7.28
C ALA A 145 3.16 -13.27 6.13
N VAL A 146 3.30 -14.33 5.32
CA VAL A 146 4.17 -14.33 4.13
C VAL A 146 3.68 -13.37 3.04
N TRP A 147 2.38 -13.11 2.97
CA TRP A 147 1.82 -12.07 2.09
C TRP A 147 2.28 -10.67 2.50
N VAL A 148 2.16 -10.34 3.79
CA VAL A 148 2.70 -9.07 4.34
C VAL A 148 4.21 -8.96 4.11
N LEU A 149 4.97 -10.02 4.34
CA LEU A 149 6.41 -10.04 4.06
C LEU A 149 6.74 -9.74 2.59
N GLN A 150 5.91 -10.22 1.64
CA GLN A 150 6.10 -9.93 0.22
C GLN A 150 5.86 -8.45 -0.08
N GLU A 151 4.73 -7.90 0.37
CA GLU A 151 4.37 -6.50 0.18
C GLU A 151 5.37 -5.55 0.87
N ALA A 152 5.82 -5.88 2.08
CA ALA A 152 6.79 -5.12 2.87
C ALA A 152 8.18 -5.02 2.24
N VAL A 153 8.62 -6.05 1.52
CA VAL A 153 9.89 -6.06 0.77
C VAL A 153 9.76 -5.28 -0.54
N ARG A 154 8.67 -5.49 -1.29
CA ARG A 154 8.40 -4.82 -2.56
C ARG A 154 8.22 -3.31 -2.39
N ALA A 155 7.58 -2.89 -1.31
CA ALA A 155 7.44 -1.50 -0.88
C ALA A 155 8.75 -0.82 -0.39
N ARG A 156 9.92 -1.49 -0.48
CA ARG A 156 11.21 -0.96 0.02
C ARG A 156 12.44 -1.21 -0.86
N PHE A 157 12.42 -2.23 -1.71
CA PHE A 157 13.60 -2.64 -2.49
C PHE A 157 13.23 -3.15 -3.89
N PRO A 158 13.98 -2.78 -4.96
CA PRO A 158 15.10 -1.83 -4.99
C PRO A 158 14.60 -0.38 -5.05
N LEU A 159 15.52 0.59 -5.07
CA LEU A 159 15.24 2.02 -5.40
C LEU A 159 14.12 2.67 -4.55
N GLY A 160 14.08 2.41 -3.24
CA GLY A 160 13.00 2.88 -2.35
C GLY A 160 11.73 2.01 -2.39
N GLY A 161 11.55 1.21 -3.45
CA GLY A 161 10.47 0.25 -3.62
C GLY A 161 9.22 0.81 -4.27
N PHE A 162 8.28 -0.08 -4.57
CA PHE A 162 7.04 0.24 -5.26
C PHE A 162 5.85 -0.40 -4.53
N PRO A 163 5.15 0.35 -3.65
CA PRO A 163 4.14 -0.21 -2.75
C PRO A 163 2.81 -0.57 -3.43
N TRP A 164 2.59 -0.23 -4.70
CA TRP A 164 1.28 -0.28 -5.38
C TRP A 164 0.59 -1.65 -5.32
N GLY A 165 -0.74 -1.69 -5.27
CA GLY A 165 -1.50 -2.94 -5.34
C GLY A 165 -1.45 -3.87 -4.12
N LYS A 166 -1.07 -3.39 -2.92
CA LYS A 166 -1.28 -4.12 -1.66
C LYS A 166 -2.73 -4.59 -1.54
N LEU A 167 -2.99 -5.77 -0.97
CA LEU A 167 -4.37 -6.22 -0.71
C LEU A 167 -5.18 -5.21 0.10
N ALA A 168 -4.53 -4.47 1.01
CA ALA A 168 -5.13 -3.42 1.81
C ALA A 168 -5.70 -2.23 1.03
N PHE A 169 -5.14 -1.86 -0.13
CA PHE A 169 -5.63 -0.72 -0.93
C PHE A 169 -6.99 -1.00 -1.60
N ALA A 170 -7.47 -2.24 -1.57
CA ALA A 170 -8.82 -2.64 -1.96
C ALA A 170 -9.84 -2.59 -0.79
N GLN A 171 -9.47 -2.03 0.37
CA GLN A 171 -10.23 -2.17 1.63
C GLN A 171 -10.62 -0.90 2.44
N PRO A 172 -10.38 0.37 2.05
CA PRO A 172 -10.66 1.52 2.93
C PRO A 172 -12.05 1.55 3.58
N ASP A 173 -13.08 1.36 2.76
CA ASP A 173 -14.52 1.46 3.07
C ASP A 173 -15.18 0.09 3.36
N THR A 174 -14.38 -0.93 3.66
CA THR A 174 -14.83 -2.33 3.75
C THR A 174 -14.76 -2.86 5.18
N PRO A 175 -15.35 -4.05 5.45
CA PRO A 175 -15.17 -4.75 6.72
C PRO A 175 -13.71 -5.04 7.12
N PHE A 176 -12.72 -4.79 6.25
CA PHE A 176 -11.30 -4.92 6.58
C PHE A 176 -10.58 -3.58 6.80
N GLY A 177 -11.16 -2.44 6.37
CA GLY A 177 -10.52 -1.12 6.44
C GLY A 177 -10.07 -0.72 7.84
N GLY A 178 -10.90 -1.02 8.86
CA GLY A 178 -10.59 -0.74 10.27
C GLY A 178 -9.34 -1.42 10.83
N TYR A 179 -8.77 -2.44 10.16
CA TYR A 179 -7.47 -2.97 10.52
C TYR A 179 -6.32 -2.00 10.23
N ALA A 180 -6.47 -1.09 9.27
CA ALA A 180 -5.48 -0.06 8.98
C ALA A 180 -5.23 0.85 10.19
N ALA A 181 -6.30 1.28 10.89
CA ALA A 181 -6.22 2.08 12.12
C ALA A 181 -5.46 1.38 13.27
N TRP A 182 -5.33 0.05 13.22
CA TRP A 182 -4.70 -0.77 14.27
C TRP A 182 -3.29 -1.27 13.94
N GLY A 183 -2.94 -1.41 12.65
CA GLY A 183 -1.61 -1.89 12.27
C GLY A 183 -1.23 -1.66 10.80
N SER A 184 -1.57 -0.48 10.29
CA SER A 184 -1.35 -0.03 8.90
C SER A 184 -1.96 -0.92 7.83
N SER A 185 -1.70 -0.57 6.57
CA SER A 185 -1.86 -1.46 5.43
C SER A 185 -1.38 -2.90 5.66
N ALA A 186 -0.36 -3.13 6.50
CA ALA A 186 0.14 -4.46 6.82
C ALA A 186 -0.89 -5.36 7.53
N LEU A 187 -1.58 -4.84 8.56
CA LEU A 187 -2.60 -5.61 9.29
C LEU A 187 -3.87 -5.80 8.46
N ALA A 188 -4.23 -4.83 7.61
CA ALA A 188 -5.33 -4.97 6.66
C ALA A 188 -5.06 -6.06 5.60
N THR A 189 -3.89 -6.05 4.96
CA THR A 189 -3.44 -7.14 4.06
C THR A 189 -3.47 -8.49 4.79
N PHE A 190 -2.96 -8.54 6.03
CA PHE A 190 -2.95 -9.76 6.83
C PHE A 190 -4.37 -10.30 7.08
N ALA A 191 -5.33 -9.45 7.45
CA ALA A 191 -6.70 -9.86 7.72
C ALA A 191 -7.39 -10.40 6.47
N VAL A 192 -7.23 -9.73 5.32
CA VAL A 192 -7.76 -10.20 4.02
C VAL A 192 -7.19 -11.57 3.64
N ALA A 193 -5.87 -11.72 3.69
CA ALA A 193 -5.19 -12.96 3.35
C ALA A 193 -5.50 -14.10 4.35
N LEU A 194 -5.67 -13.77 5.64
CA LEU A 194 -6.06 -14.71 6.68
C LEU A 194 -7.50 -15.20 6.45
N THR A 195 -8.45 -14.32 6.16
CA THR A 195 -9.83 -14.72 5.83
C THR A 195 -9.86 -15.64 4.63
N GLY A 196 -9.16 -15.29 3.53
CA GLY A 196 -9.06 -16.16 2.35
C GLY A 196 -8.50 -17.54 2.63
N THR A 197 -7.43 -17.61 3.42
CA THR A 197 -6.78 -18.89 3.76
C THR A 197 -7.54 -19.70 4.81
N LEU A 198 -8.31 -19.07 5.71
CA LEU A 198 -9.25 -19.75 6.60
C LEU A 198 -10.44 -20.34 5.83
N LEU A 199 -11.00 -19.61 4.87
CA LEU A 199 -12.05 -20.12 3.98
C LEU A 199 -11.56 -21.32 3.16
N LEU A 200 -10.36 -21.23 2.58
CA LEU A 200 -9.70 -22.37 1.93
C LEU A 200 -9.53 -23.55 2.92
N ALA A 201 -9.05 -23.30 4.13
CA ALA A 201 -8.86 -24.34 5.14
C ALA A 201 -10.19 -25.03 5.52
N ALA A 202 -11.29 -24.28 5.66
CA ALA A 202 -12.62 -24.81 5.92
C ALA A 202 -13.10 -25.71 4.75
N ALA A 203 -12.99 -25.22 3.51
CA ALA A 203 -13.38 -25.97 2.31
C ALA A 203 -12.58 -27.28 2.15
N LEU A 204 -11.27 -27.25 2.40
CA LEU A 204 -10.41 -28.44 2.41
C LEU A 204 -10.81 -29.45 3.49
N ARG A 205 -11.19 -28.98 4.69
CA ARG A 205 -11.65 -29.86 5.77
C ARG A 205 -12.97 -30.54 5.43
N ALA A 206 -13.98 -29.75 5.03
CA ALA A 206 -15.31 -30.27 4.69
C ALA A 206 -15.27 -31.27 3.51
N SER A 207 -14.51 -30.96 2.44
CA SER A 207 -14.40 -31.83 1.26
C SER A 207 -13.59 -33.11 1.52
N SER A 208 -12.63 -33.10 2.45
CA SER A 208 -11.76 -34.26 2.71
C SER A 208 -12.45 -35.41 3.46
N ALA A 209 -13.49 -35.13 4.25
CA ALA A 209 -14.23 -36.13 5.02
C ALA A 209 -15.69 -35.67 5.28
N PRO A 210 -16.54 -35.58 4.24
CA PRO A 210 -17.87 -34.94 4.32
C PRO A 210 -18.91 -35.67 5.19
N ARG A 211 -18.56 -36.83 5.76
CA ARG A 211 -19.39 -37.58 6.72
C ARG A 211 -18.80 -37.63 8.14
N ASP A 212 -17.59 -37.10 8.35
CA ASP A 212 -16.98 -37.03 9.68
C ASP A 212 -17.41 -35.75 10.40
N ARG A 213 -18.15 -35.92 11.51
CA ARG A 213 -18.59 -34.82 12.38
C ARG A 213 -17.41 -34.01 12.95
N ARG A 214 -16.23 -34.62 13.14
CA ARG A 214 -15.02 -33.91 13.62
C ARG A 214 -14.42 -33.03 12.53
N ALA A 215 -14.31 -33.54 11.29
CA ALA A 215 -13.89 -32.73 10.15
C ALA A 215 -14.85 -31.57 9.84
N LEU A 216 -16.17 -31.81 9.91
CA LEU A 216 -17.20 -30.78 9.74
C LEU A 216 -17.15 -29.74 10.87
N GLY A 217 -17.01 -30.15 12.14
CA GLY A 217 -16.83 -29.23 13.26
C GLY A 217 -15.56 -28.37 13.14
N ALA A 218 -14.45 -28.96 12.67
CA ALA A 218 -13.23 -28.21 12.38
C ALA A 218 -13.41 -27.23 11.21
N ALA A 219 -14.16 -27.59 10.17
CA ALA A 219 -14.49 -26.69 9.07
C ALA A 219 -15.37 -25.51 9.53
N ALA A 220 -16.39 -25.79 10.36
CA ALA A 220 -17.26 -24.77 10.96
C ALA A 220 -16.47 -23.81 11.86
N GLY A 221 -15.52 -24.31 12.67
CA GLY A 221 -14.64 -23.47 13.48
C GLY A 221 -13.71 -22.56 12.66
N LEU A 222 -13.21 -23.05 11.52
CA LEU A 222 -12.40 -22.25 10.58
C LEU A 222 -13.24 -21.18 9.87
N LEU A 223 -14.48 -21.51 9.49
CA LEU A 223 -15.44 -20.55 8.92
C LEU A 223 -15.85 -19.49 9.94
N ALA A 224 -16.14 -19.87 11.18
CA ALA A 224 -16.41 -18.95 12.28
C ALA A 224 -15.21 -18.03 12.56
N GLY A 225 -13.98 -18.54 12.46
CA GLY A 225 -12.76 -17.74 12.52
C GLY A 225 -12.67 -16.71 11.38
N ALA A 226 -13.00 -17.10 10.15
CA ALA A 226 -13.04 -16.18 9.00
C ALA A 226 -14.08 -15.06 9.21
N VAL A 227 -15.29 -15.41 9.64
CA VAL A 227 -16.35 -14.45 9.98
C VAL A 227 -15.93 -13.53 11.14
N ALA A 228 -15.27 -14.06 12.17
CA ALA A 228 -14.79 -13.27 13.30
C ALA A 228 -13.72 -12.24 12.91
N VAL A 229 -12.81 -12.57 11.98
CA VAL A 229 -11.84 -11.60 11.41
C VAL A 229 -12.58 -10.49 10.66
N THR A 230 -13.50 -10.83 9.76
CA THR A 230 -14.28 -9.83 9.00
C THR A 230 -15.16 -8.96 9.91
N ALA A 231 -15.76 -9.53 10.97
CA ALA A 231 -16.57 -8.78 11.92
C ALA A 231 -15.74 -7.88 12.85
N ALA A 232 -14.54 -8.32 13.25
CA ALA A 232 -13.64 -7.51 14.09
C ALA A 232 -13.12 -6.28 13.33
N GLY A 233 -12.74 -6.43 12.07
CA GLY A 233 -12.33 -5.29 11.22
C GLY A 233 -13.45 -4.24 11.05
N ALA A 234 -14.70 -4.67 10.88
CA ALA A 234 -15.86 -3.77 10.78
C ALA A 234 -16.20 -3.02 12.09
N ALA A 235 -15.74 -3.52 13.24
CA ALA A 235 -15.89 -2.85 14.54
C ALA A 235 -14.71 -1.92 14.87
N ALA A 236 -13.52 -2.20 14.32
CA ALA A 236 -12.25 -1.61 14.72
C ALA A 236 -12.12 -0.08 14.65
N PRO A 237 -12.72 0.67 13.68
CA PRO A 237 -12.58 2.13 13.62
C PRO A 237 -13.19 2.83 14.85
N ARG A 238 -14.29 2.28 15.38
CA ARG A 238 -15.07 2.87 16.48
C ARG A 238 -14.37 2.82 17.84
N ILE A 239 -13.25 2.10 17.95
CA ILE A 239 -12.59 1.77 19.22
C ILE A 239 -11.32 2.62 19.44
N GLY A 240 -10.84 3.34 18.42
CA GLY A 240 -9.58 4.10 18.50
C GLY A 240 -9.48 5.33 17.60
N ALA A 241 -10.61 5.87 17.13
CA ALA A 241 -10.64 7.14 16.40
C ALA A 241 -10.10 8.29 17.29
N PRO A 242 -9.26 9.20 16.77
CA PRO A 242 -8.87 10.41 17.49
C PRO A 242 -10.06 11.34 17.73
N ALA A 243 -9.93 12.28 18.67
CA ALA A 243 -10.99 13.25 18.95
C ALA A 243 -11.05 14.31 17.83
N ALA A 244 -12.24 14.82 17.56
CA ALA A 244 -12.38 16.11 16.89
C ALA A 244 -11.80 17.20 17.80
N ASP A 245 -10.99 18.08 17.21
CA ASP A 245 -10.38 19.23 17.87
C ASP A 245 -11.18 20.49 17.55
N HIS A 246 -11.29 20.79 16.26
CA HIS A 246 -12.13 21.84 15.68
C HIS A 246 -12.68 21.38 14.30
N THR A 247 -13.47 22.23 13.67
CA THR A 247 -13.85 22.10 12.25
C THR A 247 -13.07 23.15 11.47
N ALA A 248 -12.46 22.75 10.36
CA ALA A 248 -11.76 23.66 9.44
C ALA A 248 -12.44 23.60 8.06
N THR A 249 -12.69 24.76 7.48
CA THR A 249 -13.33 24.92 6.17
C THR A 249 -12.23 24.90 5.11
N VAL A 250 -12.09 23.80 4.39
CA VAL A 250 -10.97 23.61 3.46
C VAL A 250 -11.44 23.76 2.02
N ALA A 251 -10.77 24.61 1.25
CA ALA A 251 -10.92 24.67 -0.20
C ALA A 251 -9.87 23.80 -0.91
N MET A 252 -10.24 23.27 -2.07
CA MET A 252 -9.42 22.39 -2.90
C MET A 252 -9.54 22.86 -4.35
N ILE A 253 -8.40 23.10 -5.01
CA ILE A 253 -8.33 23.68 -6.36
C ILE A 253 -7.78 22.65 -7.37
N GLN A 254 -8.41 22.59 -8.55
CA GLN A 254 -7.99 21.82 -9.72
C GLN A 254 -8.00 22.75 -10.94
N GLY A 255 -6.86 23.38 -11.26
CA GLY A 255 -6.79 24.40 -12.32
C GLY A 255 -6.91 23.84 -13.75
N ASN A 256 -6.64 22.54 -13.92
CA ASN A 256 -6.44 21.83 -15.18
C ASN A 256 -5.15 22.24 -15.93
N VAL A 257 -4.78 21.45 -16.95
CA VAL A 257 -3.66 21.72 -17.86
C VAL A 257 -4.15 21.95 -19.29
N PRO A 258 -3.42 22.72 -20.13
CA PRO A 258 -3.65 22.73 -21.57
C PRO A 258 -3.34 21.35 -22.18
N GLY A 259 -3.98 21.03 -23.32
CA GLY A 259 -3.57 19.89 -24.16
C GLY A 259 -3.59 18.51 -23.49
N VAL A 260 -4.61 18.19 -22.68
CA VAL A 260 -4.69 16.88 -21.99
C VAL A 260 -4.64 15.72 -22.99
N GLY A 261 -3.56 14.94 -22.93
CA GLY A 261 -3.28 13.81 -23.84
C GLY A 261 -2.34 14.12 -25.01
N GLU A 262 -1.86 15.36 -25.14
CA GLU A 262 -0.84 15.76 -26.11
C GLU A 262 0.56 15.78 -25.46
N MET A 263 1.64 15.85 -26.25
CA MET A 263 3.01 15.84 -25.68
C MET A 263 3.50 17.21 -25.18
N ASP A 264 2.77 18.30 -25.44
CA ASP A 264 3.16 19.66 -25.08
C ASP A 264 2.25 20.26 -23.99
N ILE A 265 2.10 19.52 -22.90
CA ILE A 265 1.24 19.82 -21.74
C ILE A 265 1.69 21.11 -21.01
N LEU A 266 2.87 21.64 -21.33
CA LEU A 266 3.39 22.88 -20.75
C LEU A 266 2.74 24.14 -21.35
N GLY A 267 2.20 24.06 -22.58
CA GLY A 267 1.41 25.13 -23.20
C GLY A 267 2.13 26.49 -23.27
N GLU A 268 1.40 27.57 -22.96
CA GLU A 268 1.98 28.90 -22.82
C GLU A 268 2.66 29.10 -21.45
N ARG A 269 3.69 29.96 -21.39
CA ARG A 269 4.38 30.29 -20.13
C ARG A 269 3.38 30.76 -19.06
N MET A 270 3.49 30.21 -17.85
CA MET A 270 2.60 30.48 -16.72
C MET A 270 1.15 30.05 -16.97
N GLN A 271 0.82 29.26 -18.00
CA GLN A 271 -0.56 28.85 -18.24
C GLN A 271 -1.08 27.90 -17.16
N VAL A 272 -0.24 27.00 -16.65
CA VAL A 272 -0.60 26.13 -15.52
C VAL A 272 -0.72 26.96 -14.23
N LEU A 273 0.20 27.89 -13.99
CA LEU A 273 0.10 28.83 -12.87
C LEU A 273 -1.21 29.63 -12.91
N ARG A 274 -1.50 30.31 -14.03
CA ARG A 274 -2.72 31.12 -14.21
C ARG A 274 -3.96 30.27 -14.04
N ASN A 275 -4.01 29.06 -14.61
CA ASN A 275 -5.12 28.13 -14.41
C ASN A 275 -5.46 27.86 -12.93
N HIS A 276 -4.45 27.82 -12.05
CA HIS A 276 -4.66 27.61 -10.61
C HIS A 276 -4.99 28.90 -9.86
N THR A 277 -4.39 30.04 -10.21
CA THR A 277 -4.72 31.34 -9.58
C THR A 277 -6.09 31.84 -10.00
N ASP A 278 -6.48 31.66 -11.26
CA ASP A 278 -7.80 32.00 -11.78
C ASP A 278 -8.90 31.24 -11.03
N ALA A 279 -8.70 29.94 -10.77
CA ALA A 279 -9.64 29.13 -10.00
C ALA A 279 -9.75 29.56 -8.51
N VAL A 280 -8.69 30.15 -7.93
CA VAL A 280 -8.76 30.79 -6.60
C VAL A 280 -9.53 32.11 -6.67
N HIS A 281 -9.38 32.89 -7.74
CA HIS A 281 -10.17 34.10 -7.97
C HIS A 281 -11.66 33.80 -8.20
N GLU A 282 -11.99 32.77 -8.99
CA GLU A 282 -13.36 32.26 -9.17
C GLU A 282 -14.01 31.88 -7.83
N LEU A 283 -13.29 31.13 -6.98
CA LEU A 283 -13.72 30.80 -5.62
C LEU A 283 -13.89 32.07 -4.75
N ALA A 284 -12.96 33.02 -4.83
CA ALA A 284 -13.06 34.27 -4.07
C ALA A 284 -14.26 35.13 -4.49
N GLU A 285 -14.62 35.13 -5.78
CA GLU A 285 -15.87 35.74 -6.27
C GLU A 285 -17.12 35.02 -5.76
N ALA A 286 -17.14 33.67 -5.79
CA ALA A 286 -18.25 32.89 -5.24
C ALA A 286 -18.44 33.12 -3.72
N VAL A 287 -17.36 33.21 -2.95
CA VAL A 287 -17.39 33.55 -1.52
C VAL A 287 -17.91 34.98 -1.30
N ARG A 288 -17.51 35.95 -2.13
CA ARG A 288 -18.03 37.33 -2.09
C ARG A 288 -19.51 37.42 -2.46
N ALA A 289 -19.99 36.56 -3.35
CA ALA A 289 -21.40 36.47 -3.75
C ALA A 289 -22.28 35.76 -2.70
N GLY A 290 -21.67 34.99 -1.78
CA GLY A 290 -22.40 34.12 -0.85
C GLY A 290 -22.86 32.80 -1.50
N GLU A 291 -22.21 32.39 -2.59
CA GLU A 291 -22.47 31.15 -3.32
C GLU A 291 -21.58 29.99 -2.85
N ALA A 292 -20.48 30.30 -2.14
CA ALA A 292 -19.60 29.34 -1.48
C ALA A 292 -19.26 29.80 -0.05
N ASP A 293 -19.05 28.85 0.86
CA ASP A 293 -18.55 29.13 2.22
C ASP A 293 -17.09 29.62 2.16
N ARG A 294 -16.73 30.59 3.01
CA ARG A 294 -15.35 31.09 3.07
C ARG A 294 -14.43 30.01 3.67
N PRO A 295 -13.38 29.56 2.95
CA PRO A 295 -12.41 28.63 3.51
C PRO A 295 -11.51 29.32 4.55
N ASP A 296 -11.02 28.52 5.51
CA ASP A 296 -9.96 28.88 6.45
C ASP A 296 -8.56 28.68 5.83
N LEU A 297 -8.44 27.76 4.86
CA LEU A 297 -7.22 27.47 4.10
C LEU A 297 -7.54 26.86 2.72
N VAL A 298 -6.66 27.09 1.73
CA VAL A 298 -6.83 26.58 0.35
C VAL A 298 -5.70 25.61 0.00
N ILE A 299 -6.02 24.42 -0.49
CA ILE A 299 -5.05 23.41 -0.92
C ILE A 299 -4.98 23.36 -2.45
N LEU A 300 -3.78 23.53 -3.00
CA LEU A 300 -3.52 23.45 -4.44
C LEU A 300 -2.64 22.23 -4.80
N PRO A 301 -2.61 21.82 -6.08
CA PRO A 301 -1.92 20.61 -6.51
C PRO A 301 -0.39 20.70 -6.51
N GLU A 302 0.26 19.55 -6.69
CA GLU A 302 1.70 19.47 -7.01
C GLU A 302 1.98 20.18 -8.34
N ASN A 303 3.05 21.00 -8.38
CA ASN A 303 3.41 21.80 -9.54
C ASN A 303 2.22 22.59 -10.12
N ALA A 304 1.43 23.20 -9.23
CA ALA A 304 0.41 24.18 -9.59
C ALA A 304 1.01 25.42 -10.30
N SER A 305 2.31 25.69 -10.08
CA SER A 305 3.11 26.58 -10.92
C SER A 305 4.05 25.79 -11.82
N ASP A 306 4.04 26.09 -13.12
CA ASP A 306 5.06 25.68 -14.10
C ASP A 306 6.39 26.44 -13.97
N ILE A 307 6.40 27.57 -13.23
CA ILE A 307 7.56 28.44 -13.00
C ILE A 307 8.00 28.42 -11.53
N ASP A 308 9.31 28.50 -11.28
CA ASP A 308 9.86 28.68 -9.93
C ASP A 308 9.57 30.10 -9.41
N ALA A 309 8.53 30.21 -8.57
CA ALA A 309 8.11 31.48 -7.97
C ALA A 309 9.07 32.03 -6.90
N TYR A 310 10.15 31.33 -6.55
CA TYR A 310 11.26 31.94 -5.80
C TYR A 310 12.24 32.70 -6.71
N ALA A 311 12.23 32.43 -8.02
CA ALA A 311 13.12 33.04 -9.00
C ALA A 311 12.39 34.05 -9.93
N ASP A 312 11.09 33.91 -10.13
CA ASP A 312 10.27 34.76 -11.00
C ASP A 312 9.29 35.66 -10.20
N PRO A 313 9.46 37.00 -10.23
CA PRO A 313 8.57 37.93 -9.51
C PRO A 313 7.14 38.03 -10.06
N GLU A 314 6.89 37.75 -11.35
CA GLU A 314 5.53 37.72 -11.89
C GLU A 314 4.79 36.49 -11.37
N ALA A 315 5.46 35.33 -11.33
CA ALA A 315 4.90 34.14 -10.70
C ALA A 315 4.60 34.34 -9.21
N ALA A 316 5.50 35.02 -8.48
CA ALA A 316 5.30 35.35 -7.08
C ALA A 316 4.09 36.29 -6.85
N GLU A 317 3.92 37.33 -7.66
CA GLU A 317 2.79 38.26 -7.51
C GLU A 317 1.46 37.62 -7.93
N LEU A 318 1.43 36.70 -8.91
CA LEU A 318 0.22 35.93 -9.25
C LEU A 318 -0.26 35.07 -8.07
N ILE A 319 0.64 34.32 -7.41
CA ILE A 319 0.29 33.51 -6.23
C ILE A 319 -0.14 34.42 -5.06
N THR A 320 0.56 35.54 -4.86
CA THR A 320 0.26 36.49 -3.78
C THR A 320 -1.07 37.22 -4.02
N GLY A 321 -1.40 37.56 -5.27
CA GLY A 321 -2.68 38.12 -5.67
C GLY A 321 -3.84 37.17 -5.38
N ALA A 322 -3.71 35.90 -5.76
CA ALA A 322 -4.69 34.86 -5.44
C ALA A 322 -4.89 34.69 -3.92
N ALA A 323 -3.80 34.62 -3.14
CA ALA A 323 -3.85 34.51 -1.68
C ALA A 323 -4.58 35.71 -1.04
N ARG A 324 -4.27 36.94 -1.49
CA ARG A 324 -4.91 38.18 -1.00
C ARG A 324 -6.38 38.28 -1.36
N ASP A 325 -6.78 37.75 -2.51
CA ASP A 325 -8.16 37.88 -3.00
C ASP A 325 -9.14 36.94 -2.28
N ILE A 326 -8.73 35.71 -1.96
CA ILE A 326 -9.47 34.81 -1.06
C ILE A 326 -9.28 35.18 0.43
N GLY A 327 -8.16 35.84 0.76
CA GLY A 327 -7.88 36.39 2.08
C GLY A 327 -7.58 35.34 3.15
N VAL A 328 -6.96 34.22 2.78
CA VAL A 328 -6.50 33.12 3.65
C VAL A 328 -5.25 32.44 3.04
N PRO A 329 -4.42 31.74 3.83
CA PRO A 329 -3.21 31.11 3.31
C PRO A 329 -3.49 29.97 2.32
N LEU A 330 -2.62 29.86 1.33
CA LEU A 330 -2.60 28.79 0.33
C LEU A 330 -1.54 27.74 0.67
N LEU A 331 -1.79 26.46 0.41
CA LEU A 331 -0.74 25.45 0.28
C LEU A 331 -0.46 25.23 -1.21
N PHE A 332 0.59 25.86 -1.73
CA PHE A 332 0.89 25.95 -3.15
C PHE A 332 2.00 24.97 -3.57
N GLY A 333 1.77 24.18 -4.64
CA GLY A 333 2.79 23.27 -5.19
C GLY A 333 3.74 23.96 -6.18
N ILE A 334 5.03 23.94 -5.88
CA ILE A 334 6.08 24.65 -6.63
C ILE A 334 7.28 23.71 -6.83
N THR A 335 7.83 23.65 -8.03
CA THR A 335 9.18 23.11 -8.25
C THR A 335 10.21 24.22 -8.08
N ARG A 336 11.16 24.04 -7.17
CA ARG A 336 12.30 24.94 -6.95
C ARG A 336 13.57 24.36 -7.58
N TYR A 337 14.39 25.18 -8.23
CA TYR A 337 15.66 24.74 -8.83
C TYR A 337 16.89 25.22 -8.03
N SER A 338 18.03 24.55 -8.23
CA SER A 338 19.35 25.05 -7.81
C SER A 338 19.84 26.18 -8.74
N GLU A 339 20.79 26.99 -8.28
CA GLU A 339 21.33 28.14 -9.05
C GLU A 339 21.97 27.73 -10.39
N ASP A 340 22.46 26.49 -10.50
CA ASP A 340 23.02 25.89 -11.71
C ASP A 340 21.99 25.09 -12.54
N GLY A 341 20.75 24.98 -12.06
CA GLY A 341 19.67 24.19 -12.65
C GLY A 341 19.85 22.67 -12.61
N SER A 342 20.94 22.13 -12.05
CA SER A 342 21.24 20.69 -12.08
C SER A 342 20.37 19.85 -11.16
N GLN A 343 19.80 20.47 -10.11
CA GLN A 343 18.96 19.84 -9.11
C GLN A 343 17.61 20.56 -9.02
N ARG A 344 16.57 19.83 -8.60
CA ARG A 344 15.27 20.42 -8.25
C ARG A 344 14.66 19.80 -7.00
N GLU A 345 13.85 20.58 -6.30
CA GLU A 345 13.00 20.15 -5.20
C GLU A 345 11.52 20.34 -5.58
N ILE A 346 10.71 19.30 -5.40
CA ILE A 346 9.25 19.41 -5.51
C ILE A 346 8.71 19.76 -4.12
N ARG A 347 8.07 20.93 -3.99
CA ARG A 347 7.67 21.50 -2.71
C ARG A 347 6.18 21.79 -2.65
N SER A 348 5.60 21.68 -1.46
CA SER A 348 4.35 22.33 -1.08
C SER A 348 4.69 23.44 -0.08
N VAL A 349 4.34 24.68 -0.42
CA VAL A 349 4.74 25.90 0.30
C VAL A 349 3.50 26.56 0.88
N VAL A 350 3.52 26.91 2.17
CA VAL A 350 2.51 27.80 2.77
C VAL A 350 2.75 29.21 2.24
N TRP A 351 1.77 29.78 1.56
CA TRP A 351 1.81 31.12 1.01
C TRP A 351 0.73 31.98 1.68
N ASP A 352 1.17 32.88 2.55
CA ASP A 352 0.33 33.75 3.36
C ASP A 352 0.03 35.07 2.62
N PRO A 353 -1.21 35.61 2.69
CA PRO A 353 -1.59 36.83 1.96
C PRO A 353 -0.86 38.11 2.38
N GLU A 354 -0.37 38.19 3.62
CA GLU A 354 0.33 39.37 4.15
C GLU A 354 1.86 39.25 4.03
N THR A 355 2.39 38.06 4.31
CA THR A 355 3.83 37.79 4.48
C THR A 355 4.47 36.97 3.36
N GLY A 356 3.69 36.30 2.51
CA GLY A 356 4.18 35.55 1.34
C GLY A 356 4.63 34.11 1.66
N PRO A 357 5.64 33.57 0.97
CA PRO A 357 6.04 32.17 1.12
C PRO A 357 6.79 31.90 2.44
N GLY A 358 6.26 31.00 3.26
CA GLY A 358 6.77 30.62 4.58
C GLY A 358 7.23 29.15 4.68
N GLU A 359 6.59 28.39 5.58
CA GLU A 359 6.90 26.97 5.80
C GLU A 359 6.69 26.14 4.53
N HIS A 360 7.45 25.06 4.37
CA HIS A 360 7.32 24.19 3.20
C HIS A 360 7.73 22.75 3.49
N TYR A 361 7.10 21.84 2.75
CA TYR A 361 7.42 20.42 2.71
C TYR A 361 8.04 20.06 1.36
N THR A 362 9.23 19.46 1.36
CA THR A 362 9.86 18.88 0.15
C THR A 362 9.55 17.39 0.06
N LYS A 363 9.07 16.95 -1.11
CA LYS A 363 8.71 15.56 -1.45
C LYS A 363 9.81 14.58 -1.05
N ARG A 364 9.46 13.48 -0.37
CA ARG A 364 10.45 12.55 0.23
C ARG A 364 10.69 11.31 -0.64
N TYR A 365 9.63 10.74 -1.20
CA TYR A 365 9.67 9.59 -2.10
C TYR A 365 9.53 10.08 -3.54
N LEU A 366 10.67 10.21 -4.21
CA LEU A 366 10.75 10.60 -5.61
C LEU A 366 10.46 9.42 -6.54
N VAL A 367 9.81 9.69 -7.68
CA VAL A 367 9.49 8.69 -8.71
C VAL A 367 10.75 8.32 -9.51
N PRO A 368 11.26 7.08 -9.44
CA PRO A 368 12.43 6.66 -10.22
C PRO A 368 12.15 6.70 -11.72
N PHE A 369 13.08 7.25 -12.50
CA PHE A 369 12.96 7.47 -13.95
C PHE A 369 11.87 8.48 -14.39
N GLY A 370 11.27 9.22 -13.46
CA GLY A 370 10.45 10.41 -13.76
C GLY A 370 11.01 11.67 -13.11
N GLU A 371 11.36 11.59 -11.82
CA GLU A 371 11.83 12.74 -11.04
C GLU A 371 13.35 12.78 -10.89
N TYR A 372 13.99 11.62 -10.93
CA TYR A 372 15.45 11.45 -10.97
C TYR A 372 15.82 10.20 -11.76
N ILE A 373 17.06 10.08 -12.22
CA ILE A 373 17.56 8.87 -12.89
C ILE A 373 18.46 8.07 -11.93
N PRO A 374 17.99 6.91 -11.41
CA PRO A 374 18.85 5.98 -10.67
C PRO A 374 20.09 5.62 -11.48
N TYR A 375 21.27 5.91 -10.97
CA TYR A 375 22.55 5.70 -11.68
C TYR A 375 22.56 6.35 -13.08
N ARG A 376 22.15 7.62 -13.21
CA ARG A 376 22.11 8.45 -14.43
C ARG A 376 23.14 8.05 -15.50
N ASP A 377 24.43 8.17 -15.18
CA ASP A 377 25.58 7.84 -16.03
C ASP A 377 25.55 6.45 -16.67
N PHE A 378 24.90 5.46 -16.06
CA PHE A 378 24.77 4.11 -16.61
C PHE A 378 23.58 4.02 -17.57
N PHE A 379 22.40 4.50 -17.17
CA PHE A 379 21.17 4.29 -17.94
C PHE A 379 21.06 5.18 -19.19
N THR A 380 21.54 6.43 -19.16
CA THR A 380 21.50 7.32 -20.35
C THR A 380 22.28 6.73 -21.53
N ARG A 381 23.38 6.00 -21.27
CA ARG A 381 24.17 5.28 -22.31
C ARG A 381 23.38 4.23 -23.10
N PHE A 382 22.25 3.76 -22.57
CA PHE A 382 21.41 2.74 -23.21
C PHE A 382 20.02 3.24 -23.59
N VAL A 383 19.54 4.33 -22.97
CA VAL A 383 18.17 4.84 -23.10
C VAL A 383 18.21 6.37 -23.21
N SER A 384 18.46 6.88 -24.41
CA SER A 384 18.64 8.32 -24.67
C SER A 384 17.44 9.20 -24.30
N ARG A 385 16.20 8.69 -24.35
CA ARG A 385 15.01 9.44 -23.87
C ARG A 385 15.13 9.90 -22.41
N LEU A 386 15.95 9.25 -21.58
CA LEU A 386 16.16 9.67 -20.19
C LEU A 386 16.91 11.02 -20.10
N GLU A 387 17.63 11.43 -21.15
CA GLU A 387 18.31 12.74 -21.21
C GLU A 387 17.31 13.92 -21.19
N GLN A 388 16.01 13.66 -21.44
CA GLN A 388 14.92 14.64 -21.27
C GLN A 388 14.71 15.06 -19.81
N ILE A 389 15.15 14.23 -18.83
CA ILE A 389 15.07 14.54 -17.40
C ILE A 389 16.29 15.42 -17.04
N GLY A 390 16.22 16.71 -17.40
CA GLY A 390 17.36 17.63 -17.38
C GLY A 390 18.03 17.83 -16.01
N SER A 391 17.25 17.83 -14.93
CA SER A 391 17.74 17.87 -13.54
C SER A 391 17.38 16.60 -12.78
N ASP A 392 18.09 16.29 -11.70
CA ASP A 392 17.68 15.25 -10.73
C ASP A 392 16.92 15.88 -9.55
N GLY A 393 15.82 15.24 -9.16
CA GLY A 393 15.09 15.58 -7.94
C GLY A 393 15.91 15.27 -6.68
N VAL A 394 15.86 16.19 -5.70
CA VAL A 394 16.45 16.03 -4.36
C VAL A 394 15.33 15.72 -3.36
N PRO A 395 15.41 14.59 -2.62
CA PRO A 395 14.36 14.22 -1.67
C PRO A 395 14.48 15.03 -0.37
N GLY A 396 13.34 15.44 0.18
CA GLY A 396 13.26 16.03 1.51
C GLY A 396 13.54 15.01 2.63
N THR A 397 13.87 15.52 3.82
CA THR A 397 14.10 14.70 5.03
C THR A 397 12.97 14.82 6.04
N GLU A 398 12.40 16.01 6.20
CA GLU A 398 11.52 16.38 7.31
C GLU A 398 10.06 15.91 7.17
N PRO A 399 9.30 15.80 8.29
CA PRO A 399 7.86 15.62 8.24
C PRO A 399 7.15 16.80 7.56
N GLY A 400 6.14 16.52 6.75
CA GLY A 400 5.27 17.53 6.14
C GLY A 400 4.16 18.00 7.07
N ALA A 401 4.48 18.30 8.32
CA ALA A 401 3.57 19.01 9.22
C ALA A 401 3.73 20.51 8.98
N LEU A 402 2.70 21.16 8.44
CA LEU A 402 2.70 22.58 8.08
C LEU A 402 1.50 23.27 8.72
N GLU A 403 1.69 24.48 9.25
CA GLU A 403 0.61 25.26 9.89
C GLU A 403 -0.03 26.23 8.89
N LEU A 404 -1.37 26.21 8.80
CA LEU A 404 -2.16 27.15 8.01
C LEU A 404 -3.40 27.59 8.82
N ASN A 405 -3.42 28.85 9.25
CA ASN A 405 -4.56 29.52 9.90
C ASN A 405 -5.15 28.72 11.08
N GLY A 406 -4.28 28.19 11.95
CA GLY A 406 -4.65 27.39 13.13
C GLY A 406 -4.83 25.89 12.86
N THR A 407 -4.80 25.45 11.60
CA THR A 407 -4.88 24.03 11.20
C THR A 407 -3.50 23.50 10.83
N THR A 408 -3.01 22.46 11.50
CA THR A 408 -1.81 21.75 11.04
C THR A 408 -2.18 20.68 10.02
N VAL A 409 -1.71 20.79 8.77
CA VAL A 409 -1.89 19.76 7.74
C VAL A 409 -0.76 18.73 7.75
N ALA A 410 -1.04 17.50 7.34
CA ALA A 410 -0.07 16.45 7.05
C ALA A 410 0.10 16.28 5.54
N ALA A 411 1.06 17.01 4.96
CA ALA A 411 1.41 16.91 3.55
C ALA A 411 2.12 15.58 3.22
N ALA A 412 1.75 15.01 2.08
CA ALA A 412 2.43 13.91 1.41
C ALA A 412 2.21 14.06 -0.11
N ILE A 413 3.24 14.48 -0.85
CA ILE A 413 3.10 14.90 -2.24
C ILE A 413 3.04 13.66 -3.15
N CYS A 414 1.94 13.53 -3.91
CA CYS A 414 1.74 12.57 -5.00
C CYS A 414 2.08 11.11 -4.68
N PHE A 415 3.35 10.71 -4.86
CA PHE A 415 3.85 9.36 -4.66
C PHE A 415 4.09 9.04 -3.16
N ASP A 416 4.35 10.06 -2.32
CA ASP A 416 4.59 9.93 -0.88
C ASP A 416 3.47 9.17 -0.14
N VAL A 417 2.19 9.42 -0.50
CA VAL A 417 1.03 8.82 0.17
C VAL A 417 1.00 7.29 0.10
N ALA A 418 1.65 6.71 -0.91
CA ALA A 418 1.77 5.27 -1.09
C ALA A 418 2.75 4.60 -0.11
N PHE A 419 3.64 5.38 0.51
CA PHE A 419 4.58 4.91 1.53
C PHE A 419 4.04 5.13 2.93
N ASP A 420 4.33 4.21 3.84
CA ASP A 420 3.80 4.24 5.21
C ASP A 420 4.49 5.33 6.06
N ALA A 421 5.57 5.98 5.58
CA ALA A 421 6.39 6.90 6.35
C ALA A 421 5.97 8.38 6.27
N PRO A 422 5.77 9.02 5.09
CA PRO A 422 5.52 10.46 5.01
C PRO A 422 4.29 10.89 5.80
N VAL A 423 3.13 10.29 5.50
CA VAL A 423 1.87 10.62 6.18
C VAL A 423 1.96 10.37 7.68
N ARG A 424 2.48 9.21 8.11
CA ARG A 424 2.63 8.88 9.54
C ARG A 424 3.48 9.90 10.28
N GLU A 425 4.61 10.31 9.71
CA GLU A 425 5.55 11.21 10.39
C GLU A 425 5.02 12.65 10.44
N SER A 426 4.39 13.14 9.36
CA SER A 426 3.65 14.42 9.37
C SER A 426 2.51 14.41 10.40
N VAL A 427 1.78 13.29 10.50
CA VAL A 427 0.72 13.06 11.48
C VAL A 427 1.26 12.94 12.92
N GLN A 428 2.46 12.37 13.11
CA GLN A 428 3.12 12.29 14.42
C GLN A 428 3.64 13.65 14.89
N ALA A 429 4.06 14.50 13.96
CA ALA A 429 4.55 15.86 14.23
C ALA A 429 3.43 16.88 14.50
N GLY A 430 2.17 16.57 14.17
CA GLY A 430 1.00 17.40 14.53
C GLY A 430 -0.22 17.26 13.62
N GLY A 431 -0.03 16.77 12.38
CA GLY A 431 -1.04 16.84 11.33
C GLY A 431 -2.45 16.33 11.69
N GLN A 432 -3.42 17.22 11.53
CA GLN A 432 -4.83 17.09 11.89
C GLN A 432 -5.73 16.75 10.69
N ILE A 433 -5.29 17.10 9.48
CA ILE A 433 -5.92 16.80 8.17
C ILE A 433 -4.81 16.33 7.23
N ILE A 434 -5.01 15.26 6.47
CA ILE A 434 -4.03 14.79 5.47
C ILE A 434 -4.23 15.58 4.17
N VAL A 435 -3.15 16.05 3.55
CA VAL A 435 -3.23 16.74 2.24
C VAL A 435 -2.28 16.08 1.24
N VAL A 436 -2.82 15.80 0.05
CA VAL A 436 -2.12 15.15 -1.06
C VAL A 436 -2.19 16.04 -2.30
N PRO A 437 -1.33 17.07 -2.40
CA PRO A 437 -1.04 17.74 -3.67
C PRO A 437 -0.46 16.72 -4.66
N THR A 438 -1.00 16.66 -5.88
CA THR A 438 -0.59 15.64 -6.87
C THR A 438 -0.75 16.10 -8.32
N ASN A 439 0.20 15.77 -9.19
CA ASN A 439 0.10 16.04 -10.62
C ASN A 439 -0.13 14.74 -11.39
N ASN A 440 -1.33 14.61 -11.93
CA ASN A 440 -1.80 13.40 -12.61
C ASN A 440 -2.00 13.61 -14.11
N ALA A 441 -1.56 14.73 -14.69
CA ALA A 441 -1.85 15.12 -16.08
C ALA A 441 -1.45 14.06 -17.12
N ASN A 442 -0.25 13.49 -16.96
CA ASN A 442 0.22 12.40 -17.82
C ASN A 442 -0.58 11.09 -17.66
N TYR A 443 -1.34 10.92 -16.58
CA TYR A 443 -2.04 9.68 -16.24
C TYR A 443 -3.57 9.79 -16.31
N ASN A 444 -4.11 10.88 -16.88
CA ASN A 444 -5.55 11.06 -16.96
C ASN A 444 -6.27 9.90 -17.66
N PHE A 445 -7.42 9.49 -17.11
CA PHE A 445 -8.26 8.37 -17.57
C PHE A 445 -7.58 6.98 -17.59
N THR A 446 -6.35 6.84 -17.06
CA THR A 446 -5.64 5.55 -16.98
C THR A 446 -6.04 4.70 -15.77
N GLY A 447 -6.82 5.25 -14.84
CA GLY A 447 -7.15 4.65 -13.54
C GLY A 447 -6.06 4.78 -12.47
N GLN A 448 -4.93 5.44 -12.77
CA GLN A 448 -3.89 5.75 -11.77
C GLN A 448 -4.44 6.63 -10.63
N SER A 449 -5.25 7.64 -10.98
CA SER A 449 -5.90 8.53 -10.03
C SER A 449 -6.82 7.77 -9.06
N ASP A 450 -7.62 6.81 -9.54
CA ASP A 450 -8.49 6.00 -8.65
C ASP A 450 -7.67 5.11 -7.71
N GLN A 451 -6.53 4.58 -8.19
CA GLN A 451 -5.60 3.81 -7.36
C GLN A 451 -4.96 4.68 -6.27
N GLN A 452 -4.53 5.90 -6.62
CA GLN A 452 -3.97 6.87 -5.67
C GLN A 452 -5.03 7.32 -4.65
N LEU A 453 -6.26 7.61 -5.08
CA LEU A 453 -7.36 7.95 -4.18
C LEU A 453 -7.64 6.82 -3.18
N ALA A 454 -7.67 5.55 -3.60
CA ALA A 454 -7.86 4.43 -2.67
C ALA A 454 -6.70 4.24 -1.68
N ILE A 455 -5.47 4.59 -2.07
CA ILE A 455 -4.33 4.68 -1.15
C ILE A 455 -4.58 5.79 -0.12
N THR A 456 -4.95 7.01 -0.54
CA THR A 456 -5.27 8.14 0.36
C THR A 456 -6.42 7.80 1.32
N ARG A 457 -7.49 7.16 0.82
CA ARG A 457 -8.61 6.66 1.64
C ARG A 457 -8.14 5.67 2.71
N LEU A 458 -7.16 4.80 2.40
CA LEU A 458 -6.58 3.92 3.42
C LEU A 458 -5.76 4.69 4.45
N ARG A 459 -5.04 5.75 4.06
CA ARG A 459 -4.28 6.61 5.00
C ARG A 459 -5.21 7.43 5.92
N ALA A 460 -6.34 7.89 5.40
CA ALA A 460 -7.39 8.53 6.19
C ALA A 460 -7.84 7.62 7.35
N VAL A 461 -8.11 6.33 7.07
CA VAL A 461 -8.44 5.32 8.09
C VAL A 461 -7.25 4.95 8.98
N GLU A 462 -6.06 4.76 8.42
CA GLU A 462 -4.85 4.38 9.15
C GLU A 462 -4.51 5.38 10.26
N HIS A 463 -4.61 6.67 9.96
CA HIS A 463 -4.30 7.76 10.88
C HIS A 463 -5.53 8.34 11.59
N GLY A 464 -6.73 7.99 11.15
CA GLY A 464 -7.99 8.52 11.66
C GLY A 464 -8.09 10.03 11.44
N ARG A 465 -7.83 10.50 10.22
CA ARG A 465 -7.90 11.91 9.78
C ARG A 465 -8.77 12.01 8.52
N PRO A 466 -9.51 13.11 8.31
CA PRO A 466 -9.97 13.45 6.97
C PRO A 466 -8.79 13.72 6.04
N ALA A 467 -9.00 13.59 4.74
CA ALA A 467 -7.97 13.81 3.72
C ALA A 467 -8.49 14.62 2.53
N VAL A 468 -7.59 15.41 1.95
CA VAL A 468 -7.80 16.21 0.73
C VAL A 468 -6.82 15.73 -0.33
N VAL A 469 -7.31 15.40 -1.51
CA VAL A 469 -6.50 15.19 -2.72
C VAL A 469 -6.72 16.39 -3.62
N ALA A 470 -5.68 17.19 -3.87
CA ALA A 470 -5.72 18.29 -4.82
C ALA A 470 -4.89 17.89 -6.05
N SER A 471 -5.56 17.62 -7.17
CA SER A 471 -4.93 17.18 -8.41
C SER A 471 -4.91 18.29 -9.45
N THR A 472 -3.83 18.39 -10.22
CA THR A 472 -3.70 19.37 -11.31
C THR A 472 -4.83 19.22 -12.34
N SER A 473 -5.14 17.97 -12.68
CA SER A 473 -6.19 17.59 -13.67
C SER A 473 -6.74 16.17 -13.45
N GLY A 474 -6.20 15.41 -12.50
CA GLY A 474 -6.69 14.07 -12.16
C GLY A 474 -7.91 14.11 -11.26
N ILE A 475 -8.07 13.09 -10.42
CA ILE A 475 -9.14 13.07 -9.43
C ILE A 475 -8.70 13.87 -8.20
N SER A 476 -9.36 14.98 -7.96
CA SER A 476 -9.35 15.70 -6.69
C SER A 476 -10.53 15.22 -5.83
N ALA A 477 -10.36 15.19 -4.51
CA ALA A 477 -11.35 14.58 -3.62
C ALA A 477 -11.25 15.05 -2.15
N PHE A 478 -12.41 15.09 -1.49
CA PHE A 478 -12.52 15.15 -0.03
C PHE A 478 -12.89 13.76 0.53
N VAL A 479 -12.25 13.36 1.62
CA VAL A 479 -12.39 12.03 2.24
C VAL A 479 -12.48 12.17 3.77
N ASP A 480 -13.36 11.42 4.42
CA ASP A 480 -13.52 11.43 5.89
C ASP A 480 -12.52 10.50 6.61
N GLU A 481 -12.48 10.51 7.95
CA GLU A 481 -11.59 9.62 8.73
C GLU A 481 -11.91 8.11 8.62
N ARG A 482 -12.97 7.73 7.90
CA ARG A 482 -13.39 6.35 7.63
C ARG A 482 -13.06 5.93 6.18
N GLY A 483 -12.50 6.82 5.38
CA GLY A 483 -12.26 6.58 3.97
C GLY A 483 -13.51 6.69 3.11
N GLU A 484 -14.62 7.21 3.61
CA GLU A 484 -15.80 7.55 2.79
C GLU A 484 -15.45 8.80 1.95
N VAL A 485 -15.79 8.78 0.65
CA VAL A 485 -15.50 9.90 -0.27
C VAL A 485 -16.65 10.89 -0.21
N LEU A 486 -16.37 12.09 0.27
CA LEU A 486 -17.34 13.18 0.44
C LEU A 486 -17.54 13.95 -0.89
N TYR A 487 -16.45 14.11 -1.66
CA TYR A 487 -16.45 14.73 -2.98
C TYR A 487 -15.43 14.05 -3.90
N ARG A 488 -15.69 14.02 -5.20
CA ARG A 488 -14.79 13.52 -6.25
C ARG A 488 -14.98 14.35 -7.51
N SER A 489 -13.94 15.03 -7.98
CA SER A 489 -13.98 15.79 -9.22
C SER A 489 -14.07 14.89 -10.47
N PRO A 490 -14.49 15.44 -11.63
CA PRO A 490 -14.14 14.90 -12.94
C PRO A 490 -12.64 15.03 -13.23
N GLU A 491 -12.14 14.18 -14.14
CA GLU A 491 -10.77 14.26 -14.67
C GLU A 491 -10.74 15.16 -15.93
N ALA A 492 -9.62 15.85 -16.15
CA ALA A 492 -9.34 16.72 -17.30
C ALA A 492 -10.24 17.98 -17.42
N GLU A 493 -10.85 18.41 -16.32
CA GLU A 493 -11.70 19.61 -16.22
C GLU A 493 -11.15 20.57 -15.15
N ARG A 494 -11.46 21.88 -15.23
CA ARG A 494 -11.18 22.84 -14.15
C ARG A 494 -12.29 22.69 -13.09
N ASP A 495 -11.91 22.62 -11.81
CA ASP A 495 -12.83 22.40 -10.69
C ASP A 495 -12.31 23.09 -9.41
N TRP A 496 -13.23 23.45 -8.52
CA TRP A 496 -12.93 23.82 -7.14
C TRP A 496 -14.07 23.40 -6.22
N GLN A 497 -13.74 22.98 -5.00
CA GLN A 497 -14.75 22.62 -4.00
C GLN A 497 -14.30 23.04 -2.60
N VAL A 498 -15.26 23.46 -1.79
CA VAL A 498 -15.09 23.75 -0.35
C VAL A 498 -15.78 22.65 0.47
N ALA A 499 -15.18 22.24 1.60
CA ALA A 499 -15.81 21.31 2.54
C ALA A 499 -15.40 21.61 4.00
N GLU A 500 -16.35 21.50 4.93
CA GLU A 500 -16.04 21.41 6.37
C GLU A 500 -15.39 20.06 6.70
N LEU A 501 -14.18 20.09 7.25
CA LEU A 501 -13.46 18.90 7.71
C LEU A 501 -13.22 18.96 9.22
N SER A 502 -13.52 17.85 9.90
CA SER A 502 -13.26 17.71 11.34
C SER A 502 -11.76 17.45 11.56
N ALA A 503 -11.02 18.51 11.92
CA ALA A 503 -9.61 18.42 12.29
C ALA A 503 -9.44 17.53 13.53
N LYS A 504 -8.45 16.61 13.50
CA LYS A 504 -8.33 15.53 14.51
C LYS A 504 -7.09 15.66 15.38
N ALA A 505 -7.27 15.70 16.70
CA ALA A 505 -6.18 15.68 17.68
C ALA A 505 -5.96 14.28 18.28
N GLY A 506 -4.70 13.95 18.55
CA GLY A 506 -4.27 12.63 19.05
C GLY A 506 -3.84 11.66 17.94
N GLN A 507 -3.71 10.37 18.24
CA GLN A 507 -3.15 9.37 17.32
C GLN A 507 -3.85 8.00 17.43
N THR A 508 -4.11 7.35 16.30
CA THR A 508 -4.58 5.94 16.22
C THR A 508 -3.52 4.95 16.73
N PRO A 509 -3.89 3.71 17.11
CA PRO A 509 -2.92 2.68 17.45
C PRO A 509 -1.87 2.43 16.36
N ALA A 510 -2.26 2.39 15.07
CA ALA A 510 -1.29 2.25 13.97
C ALA A 510 -0.26 3.39 13.93
N THR A 511 -0.72 4.63 14.08
CA THR A 511 0.16 5.81 14.14
C THR A 511 1.16 5.71 15.30
N ARG A 512 0.73 5.24 16.48
CA ARG A 512 1.60 5.09 17.67
C ARG A 512 2.58 3.91 17.56
N LEU A 513 2.15 2.80 16.96
CA LEU A 513 2.94 1.58 16.83
C LEU A 513 3.89 1.62 15.61
N GLY A 514 3.61 2.48 14.62
CA GLY A 514 4.40 2.66 13.42
C GLY A 514 4.66 1.34 12.68
N ALA A 515 5.93 1.05 12.40
CA ALA A 515 6.33 -0.16 11.69
C ALA A 515 6.23 -1.47 12.52
N LEU A 516 5.94 -1.40 13.83
CA LEU A 516 5.97 -2.59 14.70
C LEU A 516 5.01 -3.72 14.27
N PRO A 517 3.75 -3.48 13.85
CA PRO A 517 2.84 -4.54 13.44
C PRO A 517 3.32 -5.26 12.17
N GLU A 518 3.80 -4.52 11.17
CA GLU A 518 4.40 -5.09 9.96
C GLU A 518 5.68 -5.88 10.29
N ALA A 519 6.54 -5.34 11.15
CA ALA A 519 7.79 -5.98 11.56
C ALA A 519 7.54 -7.32 12.30
N LEU A 520 6.54 -7.38 13.18
CA LEU A 520 6.14 -8.61 13.87
C LEU A 520 5.56 -9.65 12.90
N LEU A 521 4.75 -9.24 11.93
CA LEU A 521 4.20 -10.12 10.89
C LEU A 521 5.31 -10.65 9.96
N CYS A 522 6.24 -9.80 9.55
CA CYS A 522 7.43 -10.18 8.79
C CYS A 522 8.33 -11.17 9.57
N ALA A 523 8.58 -10.91 10.86
CA ALA A 523 9.35 -11.81 11.72
C ALA A 523 8.67 -13.18 11.89
N ALA A 524 7.35 -13.20 12.07
CA ALA A 524 6.56 -14.44 12.13
C ALA A 524 6.63 -15.24 10.82
N ALA A 525 6.53 -14.56 9.67
CA ALA A 525 6.69 -15.16 8.35
C ALA A 525 8.07 -15.79 8.15
N LEU A 526 9.14 -15.04 8.44
CA LEU A 526 10.54 -15.50 8.34
C LEU A 526 10.82 -16.67 9.29
N GLY A 527 10.34 -16.61 10.54
CA GLY A 527 10.46 -17.69 11.50
C GLY A 527 9.77 -18.98 11.05
N ALA A 528 8.55 -18.88 10.53
CA ALA A 528 7.80 -20.02 9.99
C ALA A 528 8.51 -20.63 8.76
N LEU A 529 9.02 -19.80 7.85
CA LEU A 529 9.80 -20.26 6.69
C LEU A 529 11.11 -20.95 7.10
N ALA A 530 11.84 -20.41 8.07
CA ALA A 530 13.06 -21.00 8.60
C ALA A 530 12.79 -22.38 9.27
N ALA A 531 11.77 -22.47 10.13
CA ALA A 531 11.33 -23.72 10.73
C ALA A 531 10.94 -24.77 9.66
N ALA A 532 10.30 -24.34 8.58
CA ALA A 532 9.93 -25.21 7.48
C ALA A 532 11.12 -25.69 6.64
N LEU A 533 12.11 -24.82 6.38
CA LEU A 533 13.36 -25.19 5.71
C LEU A 533 14.21 -26.16 6.55
N VAL A 534 14.34 -25.92 7.86
CA VAL A 534 15.03 -26.84 8.79
C VAL A 534 14.31 -28.19 8.83
N SER A 535 12.98 -28.21 8.93
CA SER A 535 12.18 -29.44 8.91
C SER A 535 12.37 -30.22 7.59
N ALA A 536 12.36 -29.52 6.45
CA ALA A 536 12.58 -30.10 5.13
C ALA A 536 14.05 -30.51 4.86
N ARG A 537 15.02 -30.03 5.65
CA ARG A 537 16.42 -30.51 5.65
C ARG A 537 16.56 -31.75 6.53
N ARG A 538 16.02 -31.75 7.77
CA ARG A 538 16.03 -32.92 8.67
C ARG A 538 15.35 -34.14 8.03
N ALA A 539 14.17 -33.95 7.44
CA ALA A 539 13.44 -35.01 6.72
C ALA A 539 14.09 -35.49 5.41
N ARG A 540 15.22 -34.89 4.98
CA ARG A 540 16.08 -35.34 3.87
C ARG A 540 17.42 -35.93 4.33
N ARG A 541 17.75 -35.86 5.63
CA ARG A 541 18.90 -36.55 6.24
C ARG A 541 18.50 -37.84 6.95
N ALA A 542 17.23 -38.00 7.28
CA ALA A 542 16.63 -39.23 7.81
C ALA A 542 15.94 -40.07 6.69
N ARG A 543 16.55 -40.05 5.49
CA ARG A 543 16.15 -40.72 4.25
C ARG A 543 17.39 -40.94 3.39
#